data_AF-A0A7J6TBP0-F1
#
_entry.id   AF-A0A7J6TBP0-F1
#
_cell.length_a   1.000
_cell.length_b   1.000
_cell.length_c   1.000
_cell.angle_alpha   90.00
_cell.angle_beta   90.00
_cell.angle_gamma   90.00
#
_symmetry.space_group_name_H-M   'P 1'
#
loop_
_entity.id
_entity.type
_entity.pdbx_description
1 polymer ?
#
loop_
_entity_poly.entity_id
_entity_poly.type
_entity_poly.pdbx_seq_one_letter_code
_entity_poly.pdbx_strand_id
1 'polypeptide(L)'
;CDAGKVDVSLKLLDELLAEGYKPDEIIYNNLLHGCCIPSKEIKTPIPSRKGLADQILLGMMDNHVVASSATFSIYMKVLLATVVDSIERDGPAHSNRLYNDIFVRSLSLLDTEMEAVYGVIPELRLYTQLIQQTIRHRNGHMTLEVCSSMVSRHLRNMQPDQPQPTIPKGTASTRNPAPKNRVDTITQQTVETLLATAITFGLLDTALQLLELFIKFKVTSVSSIHAPLIVKLTSMLQKKKRGDSYVEQMHMIVEAYNNDPSLFGSNYVVYRREGPNYRKGYNGHSRRRTAAAKHEYAGRRRW
;
A
#
# COMPACT_ATOMS: atom_id res chain seq x y z
N CYS A 1 20.42 14.68 12.76
CA CYS A 1 19.29 14.88 11.82
C CYS A 1 18.34 15.99 12.26
N ASP A 2 17.68 15.92 13.41
CA ASP A 2 16.60 16.84 13.84
C ASP A 2 16.91 18.34 13.72
N ALA A 3 18.17 18.73 13.89
CA ALA A 3 18.61 20.11 13.72
C ALA A 3 18.72 20.59 12.25
N GLY A 4 18.25 19.80 11.28
CA GLY A 4 18.34 20.06 9.84
C GLY A 4 19.74 19.89 9.22
N LYS A 5 20.70 19.36 9.99
CA LYS A 5 22.12 19.14 9.60
C LYS A 5 22.35 17.70 9.16
N VAL A 6 21.78 17.34 8.01
CA VAL A 6 21.84 15.95 7.50
C VAL A 6 23.24 15.61 6.99
N ASP A 7 23.92 16.57 6.36
CA ASP A 7 25.31 16.45 5.92
C ASP A 7 26.29 16.07 7.04
N VAL A 8 26.18 16.72 8.21
CA VAL A 8 26.99 16.44 9.40
C VAL A 8 26.68 15.04 9.92
N SER A 9 25.41 14.64 9.88
CA SER A 9 24.99 13.32 10.33
C SER A 9 25.55 12.20 9.43
N LEU A 10 25.65 12.45 8.12
CA LEU A 10 26.28 11.52 7.17
C LEU A 10 27.80 11.41 7.39
N LYS A 11 28.49 12.54 7.62
CA LYS A 11 29.93 12.52 7.96
C LYS A 11 30.22 11.73 9.23
N LEU A 12 29.37 11.87 10.25
CA LEU A 12 29.49 11.08 11.48
C LEU A 12 29.30 9.57 11.22
N LEU A 13 28.42 9.19 10.28
CA LEU A 13 28.32 7.78 9.86
C LEU A 13 29.62 7.31 9.19
N ASP A 14 30.18 8.11 8.29
CA ASP A 14 31.44 7.78 7.61
C ASP A 14 32.61 7.63 8.61
N GLU A 15 32.69 8.53 9.60
CA GLU A 15 33.67 8.47 10.69
C GLU A 15 33.51 7.21 11.55
N LEU A 16 32.27 6.88 11.94
CA LEU A 16 31.97 5.64 12.68
C LEU A 16 32.44 4.40 11.93
N LEU A 17 32.17 4.36 10.62
CA LEU A 17 32.59 3.25 9.76
C LEU A 17 34.12 3.20 9.61
N ALA A 18 34.78 4.34 9.43
CA ALA A 18 36.23 4.44 9.31
C ALA A 18 36.96 4.01 10.59
N GLU A 19 36.39 4.29 11.76
CA GLU A 19 36.90 3.86 13.06
C GLU A 19 36.55 2.40 13.40
N GLY A 20 35.83 1.69 12.52
CA GLY A 20 35.49 0.27 12.68
C GLY A 20 34.30 -0.02 13.59
N TYR A 21 33.51 1.00 13.95
CA TYR A 21 32.23 0.78 14.62
C TYR A 21 31.23 0.14 13.66
N LYS A 22 30.22 -0.52 14.24
CA LYS A 22 29.12 -1.14 13.49
C LYS A 22 27.85 -0.34 13.72
N PRO A 23 27.48 0.58 12.82
CA PRO A 23 26.22 1.28 12.91
C PRO A 23 25.06 0.29 12.93
N ASP A 24 24.02 0.59 13.69
CA ASP A 24 22.81 -0.22 13.78
C ASP A 24 21.65 0.39 12.98
N GLU A 25 20.53 -0.31 12.94
CA GLU A 25 19.33 0.14 12.24
C GLU A 25 18.83 1.50 12.76
N ILE A 26 19.07 1.83 14.04
CA ILE A 26 18.64 3.09 14.64
C ILE A 26 19.38 4.27 14.01
N ILE A 27 20.69 4.14 13.80
CA ILE A 27 21.50 5.18 13.13
C ILE A 27 21.00 5.42 11.70
N TYR A 28 20.79 4.36 10.92
CA TYR A 28 20.27 4.49 9.56
C TYR A 28 18.83 5.05 9.53
N ASN A 29 17.95 4.60 10.42
CA ASN A 29 16.58 5.12 10.53
C ASN A 29 16.57 6.61 10.89
N ASN A 30 17.49 7.07 11.75
CA ASN A 30 17.66 8.48 12.06
C ASN A 30 18.10 9.31 10.83
N LEU A 31 18.99 8.77 10.00
CA LEU A 31 19.38 9.41 8.74
C LEU A 31 18.21 9.49 7.76
N LEU A 32 17.44 8.42 7.59
CA LEU A 32 16.22 8.42 6.77
C LEU A 32 15.19 9.43 7.29
N HIS A 33 15.04 9.56 8.61
CA HIS A 33 14.20 10.59 9.21
C HIS A 33 14.70 12.01 8.86
N GLY A 34 16.01 12.22 8.82
CA GLY A 34 16.61 13.46 8.32
C GLY A 34 16.15 13.81 6.89
N CYS A 35 15.97 12.81 6.03
CA CYS A 35 15.43 13.00 4.68
C CYS A 35 13.95 13.41 4.64
N CYS A 36 13.23 13.38 5.76
CA CYS A 36 11.83 13.84 5.85
C CYS A 36 11.70 15.32 6.28
N ILE A 37 12.77 15.96 6.76
CA ILE A 37 12.73 17.33 7.32
C ILE A 37 12.31 18.33 6.23
N PRO A 38 11.28 19.18 6.41
CA PRO A 38 10.84 20.12 5.39
C PRO A 38 11.97 20.97 4.81
N SER A 39 11.92 21.30 3.52
CA SER A 39 13.01 22.01 2.84
C SER A 39 13.39 23.35 3.47
N LYS A 40 12.42 24.03 4.08
CA LYS A 40 12.62 25.28 4.85
C LYS A 40 13.40 25.12 6.17
N GLU A 41 13.44 23.91 6.74
CA GLU A 41 14.11 23.58 8.02
C GLU A 41 15.47 22.90 7.79
N ILE A 42 15.73 22.45 6.57
CA ILE A 42 17.01 21.89 6.16
C ILE A 42 18.06 23.00 6.13
N LYS A 43 19.16 22.80 6.86
CA LYS A 43 20.30 23.72 6.86
C LYS A 43 21.26 23.46 5.71
N THR A 44 21.26 22.23 5.20
CA THR A 44 22.18 21.77 4.16
C THR A 44 21.41 21.16 2.99
N PRO A 45 21.46 21.76 1.79
CA PRO A 45 20.66 21.31 0.66
C PRO A 45 20.80 19.81 0.40
N ILE A 46 19.67 19.12 0.31
CA ILE A 46 19.62 17.72 -0.13
C ILE A 46 19.22 17.75 -1.61
N PRO A 47 20.12 17.40 -2.55
CA PRO A 47 19.82 17.48 -3.99
C PRO A 47 18.62 16.61 -4.41
N SER A 48 18.50 15.44 -3.81
CA SER A 48 17.38 14.51 -4.00
C SER A 48 17.15 13.72 -2.72
N ARG A 49 16.01 13.95 -2.03
CA ARG A 49 15.67 13.19 -0.81
C ARG A 49 15.56 11.71 -1.07
N LYS A 50 14.92 11.32 -2.18
CA LYS A 50 14.79 9.93 -2.60
C LYS A 50 16.14 9.33 -2.93
N GLY A 51 17.00 10.07 -3.66
CA GLY A 51 18.35 9.62 -3.97
C GLY A 51 19.20 9.40 -2.72
N LEU A 52 19.15 10.32 -1.76
CA LEU A 52 19.85 10.17 -0.49
C LEU A 52 19.29 9.00 0.34
N ALA A 53 17.97 8.84 0.41
CA ALA A 53 17.36 7.73 1.12
C ALA A 53 17.69 6.37 0.48
N ASP A 54 17.78 6.29 -0.85
CA ASP A 54 18.26 5.09 -1.55
C ASP A 54 19.71 4.76 -1.16
N GLN A 55 20.59 5.77 -1.11
CA GLN A 55 21.98 5.59 -0.68
C GLN A 55 22.07 5.12 0.78
N ILE A 56 21.23 5.65 1.66
CA ILE A 56 21.17 5.23 3.07
C ILE A 56 20.72 3.76 3.17
N LEU A 57 19.70 3.33 2.42
CA LEU A 57 19.26 1.93 2.38
C LEU A 57 20.33 0.99 1.81
N LEU A 58 21.02 1.39 0.73
CA LEU A 58 22.12 0.63 0.15
C LEU A 58 23.29 0.52 1.13
N GLY A 59 23.68 1.63 1.76
CA GLY A 59 24.71 1.63 2.79
C GLY A 59 24.35 0.73 3.98
N MET A 60 23.07 0.64 4.32
CA MET A 60 22.60 -0.28 5.36
C MET A 60 22.83 -1.75 4.96
N MET A 61 22.57 -2.10 3.70
CA MET A 61 22.83 -3.45 3.17
C MET A 61 24.33 -3.77 3.10
N ASP A 62 25.14 -2.82 2.61
CA ASP A 62 26.60 -2.97 2.49
C ASP A 62 27.25 -3.19 3.87
N ASN A 63 26.68 -2.58 4.91
CA ASN A 63 27.11 -2.75 6.29
C ASN A 63 26.41 -3.89 7.03
N HIS A 64 25.67 -4.75 6.30
CA HIS A 64 24.97 -5.94 6.81
C HIS A 64 23.95 -5.65 7.91
N VAL A 65 23.31 -4.48 7.86
CA VAL A 65 22.20 -4.08 8.72
C VAL A 65 20.88 -4.39 8.01
N VAL A 66 20.00 -5.11 8.70
CA VAL A 66 18.71 -5.57 8.12
C VAL A 66 17.64 -4.51 8.30
N ALA A 67 16.95 -4.18 7.21
CA ALA A 67 15.82 -3.24 7.25
C ALA A 67 14.62 -3.87 7.95
N SER A 68 13.95 -3.11 8.81
CA SER A 68 12.67 -3.52 9.36
C SER A 68 11.52 -2.83 8.62
N SER A 69 10.30 -3.26 8.94
CA SER A 69 9.10 -2.51 8.54
C SER A 69 9.12 -1.06 9.06
N ALA A 70 9.83 -0.75 10.15
CA ALA A 70 9.99 0.64 10.60
C ALA A 70 10.84 1.45 9.60
N THR A 71 11.94 0.88 9.10
CA THR A 71 12.77 1.50 8.04
C THR A 71 11.92 1.85 6.82
N PHE A 72 11.13 0.91 6.30
CA PHE A 72 10.30 1.16 5.12
C PHE A 72 9.14 2.11 5.39
N SER A 73 8.59 2.13 6.62
CA SER A 73 7.61 3.13 7.03
C SER A 73 8.18 4.56 6.93
N ILE A 74 9.45 4.75 7.32
CA ILE A 74 10.16 6.03 7.20
C ILE A 74 10.45 6.33 5.73
N TYR A 75 10.98 5.37 4.97
CA TYR A 75 11.29 5.55 3.55
C TYR A 75 10.05 5.96 2.74
N MET A 76 8.88 5.37 3.00
CA MET A 76 7.61 5.80 2.39
C MET A 76 7.25 7.26 2.72
N LYS A 77 7.58 7.75 3.92
CA LYS A 77 7.40 9.17 4.27
C LYS A 77 8.38 10.05 3.47
N VAL A 78 9.60 9.58 3.24
CA VAL A 78 10.56 10.28 2.36
C VAL A 78 10.01 10.39 0.94
N LEU A 79 9.43 9.33 0.39
CA LEU A 79 8.80 9.37 -0.94
C LEU A 79 7.70 10.44 -1.00
N LEU A 80 6.85 10.54 0.03
CA LEU A 80 5.82 11.59 0.10
C LEU A 80 6.43 13.00 0.20
N ALA A 81 7.51 13.17 0.97
CA ALA A 81 8.21 14.45 1.09
C ALA A 81 8.74 14.98 -0.25
N THR A 82 9.10 14.11 -1.21
CA THR A 82 9.50 14.56 -2.55
C THR A 82 8.39 15.25 -3.35
N VAL A 83 7.13 14.90 -3.09
CA VAL A 83 5.98 15.57 -3.70
C VAL A 83 5.81 16.95 -3.10
N VAL A 84 5.96 17.06 -1.78
CA VAL A 84 5.87 18.34 -1.06
C VAL A 84 6.90 19.33 -1.62
N ASP A 85 8.16 18.93 -1.75
CA ASP A 85 9.20 19.79 -2.34
C ASP A 85 8.87 20.21 -3.77
N SER A 86 8.35 19.29 -4.58
CA SER A 86 8.00 19.57 -5.97
C SER A 86 6.83 20.55 -6.05
N ILE A 87 5.85 20.44 -5.15
CA ILE A 87 4.72 21.38 -5.06
C ILE A 87 5.18 22.74 -4.54
N GLU A 88 6.09 22.78 -3.58
CA GLU A 88 6.66 24.05 -3.06
C GLU A 88 7.45 24.79 -4.14
N ARG A 89 8.20 24.08 -4.98
CA ARG A 89 9.02 24.65 -6.04
C ARG A 89 8.22 25.00 -7.29
N ASP A 90 7.41 24.08 -7.78
CA ASP A 90 6.77 24.15 -9.11
C ASP A 90 5.29 24.57 -9.02
N GLY A 91 4.77 24.75 -7.80
CA GLY A 91 3.36 25.03 -7.51
C GLY A 91 2.48 23.77 -7.45
N PRO A 92 1.20 23.90 -7.04
CA PRO A 92 0.29 22.76 -6.87
C PRO A 92 -0.23 22.19 -8.19
N ALA A 93 0.15 22.78 -9.33
CA ALA A 93 -0.18 22.28 -10.66
C ALA A 93 0.36 20.83 -10.78
N HIS A 94 -0.51 19.90 -11.18
CA HIS A 94 -0.19 18.47 -11.28
C HIS A 94 0.07 17.73 -9.95
N SER A 95 -0.22 18.33 -8.79
CA SER A 95 -0.09 17.66 -7.48
C SER A 95 -0.77 16.28 -7.44
N ASN A 96 -1.98 16.15 -8.01
CA ASN A 96 -2.68 14.85 -8.11
C ASN A 96 -1.87 13.79 -8.88
N ARG A 97 -1.17 14.18 -9.94
CA ARG A 97 -0.30 13.27 -10.73
C ARG A 97 0.92 12.87 -9.89
N LEU A 98 1.59 13.83 -9.26
CA LEU A 98 2.76 13.58 -8.41
C LEU A 98 2.44 12.63 -7.24
N TYR A 99 1.33 12.87 -6.54
CA TYR A 99 0.87 11.95 -5.48
C TYR A 99 0.55 10.57 -6.04
N ASN A 100 -0.11 10.48 -7.19
CA ASN A 100 -0.40 9.20 -7.83
C ASN A 100 0.87 8.40 -8.15
N ASP A 101 1.88 9.06 -8.75
CA ASP A 101 3.15 8.43 -9.10
C ASP A 101 3.88 7.91 -7.84
N ILE A 102 3.86 8.68 -6.75
CA ILE A 102 4.42 8.23 -5.47
C ILE A 102 3.62 7.09 -4.84
N PHE A 103 2.29 7.05 -4.96
CA PHE A 103 1.50 5.93 -4.48
C PHE A 103 1.78 4.65 -5.26
N VAL A 104 1.88 4.74 -6.59
CA VAL A 104 2.27 3.60 -7.44
C VAL A 104 3.65 3.10 -7.08
N ARG A 105 4.63 4.00 -6.91
CA ARG A 105 5.99 3.66 -6.48
C ARG A 105 6.00 3.02 -5.08
N SER A 106 5.22 3.55 -4.15
CA SER A 106 5.12 3.03 -2.79
C SER A 106 4.48 1.64 -2.78
N LEU A 107 3.49 1.38 -3.63
CA LEU A 107 2.90 0.06 -3.79
C LEU A 107 3.90 -0.94 -4.41
N SER A 108 4.65 -0.55 -5.45
CA SER A 108 5.74 -1.36 -6.03
C SER A 108 6.80 -1.74 -4.99
N LEU A 109 7.16 -0.78 -4.12
CA LEU A 109 8.08 -1.04 -3.03
C LEU A 109 7.57 -2.17 -2.12
N LEU A 110 6.30 -2.08 -1.69
CA LEU A 110 5.69 -3.09 -0.83
C LEU A 110 5.53 -4.44 -1.54
N ASP A 111 4.99 -4.46 -2.76
CA ASP A 111 4.60 -5.71 -3.42
C ASP A 111 5.75 -6.47 -4.04
N THR A 112 6.86 -5.81 -4.34
CA THR A 112 7.97 -6.42 -5.09
C THR A 112 9.31 -6.19 -4.42
N GLU A 113 9.69 -4.94 -4.18
CA GLU A 113 11.09 -4.63 -3.87
C GLU A 113 11.50 -5.03 -2.46
N MET A 114 10.64 -4.86 -1.46
CA MET A 114 10.93 -5.26 -0.08
C MET A 114 11.39 -6.72 0.01
N GLU A 115 10.72 -7.63 -0.69
CA GLU A 115 11.10 -9.04 -0.70
C GLU A 115 12.23 -9.33 -1.69
N ALA A 116 12.12 -8.86 -2.93
CA ALA A 116 13.04 -9.24 -4.01
C ALA A 116 14.42 -8.58 -3.89
N VAL A 117 14.49 -7.37 -3.34
CA VAL A 117 15.72 -6.59 -3.22
C VAL A 117 16.25 -6.64 -1.79
N TYR A 118 15.37 -6.44 -0.81
CA TYR A 118 15.79 -6.28 0.59
C TYR A 118 15.61 -7.54 1.44
N GLY A 119 14.95 -8.58 0.93
CA GLY A 119 14.69 -9.81 1.68
C GLY A 119 13.76 -9.64 2.88
N VAL A 120 12.95 -8.57 2.89
CA VAL A 120 12.05 -8.20 3.99
C VAL A 120 10.60 -8.42 3.58
N ILE A 121 9.87 -9.18 4.39
CA ILE A 121 8.43 -9.40 4.22
C ILE A 121 7.70 -8.12 4.67
N PRO A 122 6.92 -7.43 3.81
CA PRO A 122 6.15 -6.26 4.21
C PRO A 122 4.99 -6.65 5.14
N GLU A 123 4.89 -5.93 6.25
CA GLU A 123 3.75 -6.00 7.18
C GLU A 123 2.52 -5.23 6.62
N LEU A 124 1.31 -5.72 6.91
CA LEU A 124 0.03 -5.12 6.55
C LEU A 124 -0.13 -3.69 7.09
N ARG A 125 0.59 -3.32 8.16
CA ARG A 125 0.61 -1.94 8.66
C ARG A 125 1.18 -0.94 7.65
N LEU A 126 2.09 -1.35 6.77
CA LEU A 126 2.66 -0.49 5.73
C LEU A 126 1.64 -0.20 4.63
N TYR A 127 0.86 -1.21 4.25
CA TYR A 127 -0.30 -1.02 3.37
C TYR A 127 -1.33 -0.10 4.02
N THR A 128 -1.63 -0.30 5.31
CA THR A 128 -2.55 0.58 6.06
C THR A 128 -2.06 2.03 6.06
N GLN A 129 -0.75 2.26 6.29
CA GLN A 129 -0.13 3.57 6.18
C GLN A 129 -0.36 4.17 4.78
N LEU A 130 -0.13 3.41 3.71
CA LEU A 130 -0.32 3.88 2.34
C LEU A 130 -1.79 4.20 2.03
N ILE A 131 -2.72 3.32 2.39
CA ILE A 131 -4.18 3.51 2.19
C ILE A 131 -4.65 4.79 2.90
N GLN A 132 -4.18 5.04 4.12
CA GLN A 132 -4.53 6.28 4.82
C GLN A 132 -4.03 7.52 4.07
N GLN A 133 -2.86 7.46 3.43
CA GLN A 133 -2.35 8.57 2.61
C GLN A 133 -3.15 8.73 1.32
N THR A 134 -3.49 7.66 0.62
CA THR A 134 -4.32 7.74 -0.60
C THR A 134 -5.71 8.32 -0.28
N ILE A 135 -6.30 7.97 0.87
CA ILE A 135 -7.57 8.55 1.34
C ILE A 135 -7.43 10.04 1.64
N ARG A 136 -6.37 10.45 2.37
CA ARG A 136 -6.12 11.86 2.70
C ARG A 136 -6.00 12.74 1.45
N HIS A 137 -5.36 12.22 0.41
CA HIS A 137 -5.21 12.88 -0.89
C HIS A 137 -6.39 12.63 -1.85
N ARG A 138 -7.50 12.06 -1.35
CA ARG A 138 -8.73 11.78 -2.11
C ARG A 138 -8.52 10.96 -3.38
N ASN A 139 -7.49 10.11 -3.40
CA ASN A 139 -7.20 9.21 -4.51
C ASN A 139 -7.90 7.86 -4.28
N GLY A 140 -9.19 7.79 -4.63
CA GLY A 140 -10.02 6.59 -4.45
C GLY A 140 -9.52 5.39 -5.26
N HIS A 141 -8.94 5.62 -6.44
CA HIS A 141 -8.37 4.57 -7.28
C HIS A 141 -7.22 3.84 -6.57
N MET A 142 -6.19 4.60 -6.16
CA MET A 142 -5.06 4.01 -5.45
C MET A 142 -5.45 3.45 -4.08
N THR A 143 -6.48 4.03 -3.43
CA THR A 143 -7.01 3.47 -2.18
C THR A 143 -7.49 2.02 -2.37
N LEU A 144 -8.23 1.74 -3.45
CA LEU A 144 -8.73 0.40 -3.76
C LEU A 144 -7.63 -0.53 -4.22
N GLU A 145 -6.68 -0.03 -5.01
CA GLU A 145 -5.55 -0.81 -5.51
C GLU A 145 -4.65 -1.30 -4.36
N VAL A 146 -4.26 -0.39 -3.46
CA VAL A 146 -3.45 -0.72 -2.29
C VAL A 146 -4.21 -1.62 -1.33
N CYS A 147 -5.51 -1.38 -1.11
CA CYS A 147 -6.33 -2.24 -0.25
C CYS A 147 -6.48 -3.66 -0.84
N SER A 148 -6.65 -3.77 -2.16
CA SER A 148 -6.72 -5.06 -2.86
C SER A 148 -5.43 -5.85 -2.71
N SER A 149 -4.28 -5.17 -2.79
CA SER A 149 -2.98 -5.80 -2.54
C SER A 149 -2.82 -6.23 -1.07
N MET A 150 -3.24 -5.38 -0.12
CA MET A 150 -3.26 -5.72 1.31
C MET A 150 -4.11 -6.96 1.61
N VAL A 151 -5.32 -7.05 1.02
CA VAL A 151 -6.20 -8.22 1.15
C VAL A 151 -5.55 -9.45 0.52
N SER A 152 -4.95 -9.34 -0.66
CA SER A 152 -4.21 -10.45 -1.28
C SER A 152 -3.12 -10.98 -0.37
N ARG A 153 -2.35 -10.08 0.26
CA ARG A 153 -1.30 -10.47 1.19
C ARG A 153 -1.85 -11.11 2.45
N HIS A 154 -2.93 -10.57 3.01
CA HIS A 154 -3.64 -11.17 4.12
C HIS A 154 -4.09 -12.61 3.81
N LEU A 155 -4.67 -12.85 2.64
CA LEU A 155 -5.09 -14.19 2.22
C LEU A 155 -3.91 -15.16 2.06
N ARG A 156 -2.76 -14.70 1.52
CA ARG A 156 -1.52 -15.49 1.47
C ARG A 156 -1.01 -15.84 2.87
N ASN A 157 -1.02 -14.88 3.79
CA ASN A 157 -0.60 -15.09 5.17
C ASN A 157 -1.46 -16.17 5.86
N MET A 158 -2.77 -16.24 5.53
CA MET A 158 -3.71 -17.24 6.07
C MET A 158 -3.55 -18.66 5.50
N GLN A 159 -2.68 -18.88 4.50
CA GLN A 159 -2.39 -20.20 3.91
C GLN A 159 -0.95 -20.64 4.24
N PRO A 160 -0.66 -21.07 5.48
CA PRO A 160 0.70 -21.38 5.94
C PRO A 160 1.36 -22.56 5.19
N ASP A 161 0.56 -23.40 4.54
CA ASP A 161 1.01 -24.60 3.83
C ASP A 161 1.58 -24.31 2.43
N GLN A 162 1.37 -23.09 1.91
CA GLN A 162 1.99 -22.66 0.65
C GLN A 162 3.41 -22.13 0.91
N PRO A 163 4.40 -22.47 0.06
CA PRO A 163 5.76 -21.98 0.21
C PRO A 163 5.74 -20.45 0.27
N GLN A 164 6.12 -19.89 1.42
CA GLN A 164 6.46 -18.49 1.53
C GLN A 164 7.58 -18.19 0.51
N PRO A 165 7.60 -16.99 -0.11
CA PRO A 165 8.65 -16.61 -1.04
C PRO A 165 10.01 -16.94 -0.43
N THR A 166 10.82 -17.69 -1.17
CA THR A 166 12.15 -18.08 -0.73
C THR A 166 12.99 -16.83 -0.60
N ILE A 167 13.20 -16.34 0.63
CA ILE A 167 14.13 -15.27 0.90
C ILE A 167 15.53 -15.76 0.47
N PRO A 168 16.22 -15.08 -0.45
CA PRO A 168 17.56 -15.47 -0.87
C PRO A 168 18.45 -15.64 0.37
N LYS A 169 19.03 -16.82 0.54
CA LYS A 169 19.99 -17.08 1.62
C LYS A 169 21.28 -16.34 1.31
N GLY A 170 21.35 -15.08 1.73
CA GLY A 170 22.53 -14.24 1.59
C GLY A 170 22.43 -13.05 2.53
N THR A 171 23.40 -12.95 3.45
CA THR A 171 23.76 -11.78 4.25
C THR A 171 22.67 -11.17 5.14
N ALA A 172 22.29 -11.89 6.19
CA ALA A 172 22.28 -11.38 7.57
C ALA A 172 21.62 -12.41 8.49
N SER A 173 22.17 -12.51 9.69
CA SER A 173 21.70 -13.41 10.74
C SER A 173 20.22 -13.15 11.08
N THR A 174 19.33 -13.96 10.53
CA THR A 174 18.13 -14.57 11.12
C THR A 174 17.38 -13.81 12.25
N ARG A 175 17.18 -12.50 12.12
CA ARG A 175 16.30 -11.71 13.02
C ARG A 175 15.25 -10.86 12.32
N ASN A 176 14.83 -11.29 11.13
CA ASN A 176 13.42 -11.20 10.77
C ASN A 176 12.93 -12.59 10.31
N PRO A 177 12.99 -13.63 11.17
CA PRO A 177 12.13 -14.78 10.91
C PRO A 177 10.72 -14.21 10.92
N ALA A 178 9.90 -14.52 9.91
CA ALA A 178 8.46 -14.32 10.03
C ALA A 178 8.05 -14.67 11.48
N PRO A 179 7.34 -13.76 12.19
CA PRO A 179 7.15 -13.93 13.62
C PRO A 179 6.58 -15.32 13.86
N LYS A 180 7.31 -16.11 14.67
CA LYS A 180 6.79 -17.32 15.30
C LYS A 180 5.39 -16.96 15.82
N ASN A 181 4.36 -17.47 15.16
CA ASN A 181 2.95 -17.46 15.57
C ASN A 181 2.16 -16.13 15.53
N ARG A 182 2.48 -15.16 14.67
CA ARG A 182 1.49 -14.14 14.27
C ARG A 182 1.48 -13.96 12.78
N VAL A 183 0.63 -14.74 12.12
CA VAL A 183 0.13 -14.42 10.78
C VAL A 183 -0.35 -12.96 10.84
N ASP A 184 0.30 -12.06 10.11
CA ASP A 184 -0.15 -10.67 10.05
C ASP A 184 -1.52 -10.66 9.34
N THR A 185 -2.56 -10.32 10.08
CA THR A 185 -3.95 -10.39 9.64
C THR A 185 -4.63 -9.03 9.70
N ILE A 186 -5.51 -8.76 8.75
CA ILE A 186 -6.36 -7.57 8.81
C ILE A 186 -7.34 -7.77 9.98
N THR A 187 -7.31 -6.84 10.93
CA THR A 187 -8.21 -6.87 12.09
C THR A 187 -9.53 -6.16 11.78
N GLN A 188 -10.58 -6.47 12.55
CA GLN A 188 -11.84 -5.73 12.47
C GLN A 188 -11.66 -4.22 12.73
N GLN A 189 -10.76 -3.86 13.65
CA GLN A 189 -10.42 -2.45 13.92
C GLN A 189 -9.77 -1.76 12.71
N THR A 190 -8.94 -2.48 11.95
CA THR A 190 -8.36 -1.97 10.69
C THR A 190 -9.45 -1.70 9.67
N VAL A 191 -10.38 -2.65 9.46
CA VAL A 191 -11.54 -2.49 8.55
C VAL A 191 -12.37 -1.26 8.94
N GLU A 192 -12.75 -1.16 10.22
CA GLU A 192 -13.51 -0.03 10.74
C GLU A 192 -12.81 1.31 10.51
N THR A 193 -11.50 1.36 10.80
CA THR A 193 -10.70 2.57 10.68
C THR A 193 -10.62 3.03 9.23
N LEU A 194 -10.35 2.11 8.28
CA LEU A 194 -10.24 2.46 6.86
C LEU A 194 -11.57 2.95 6.28
N LEU A 195 -12.68 2.26 6.58
CA LEU A 195 -14.02 2.66 6.13
C LEU A 195 -14.44 4.01 6.73
N ALA A 196 -14.25 4.19 8.04
CA ALA A 196 -14.55 5.45 8.72
C ALA A 196 -13.70 6.61 8.18
N THR A 197 -12.42 6.37 7.88
CA THR A 197 -11.52 7.38 7.31
C THR A 197 -11.97 7.76 5.90
N ALA A 198 -12.31 6.78 5.04
CA ALA A 198 -12.82 7.05 3.69
C ALA A 198 -14.10 7.91 3.70
N ILE A 199 -15.07 7.58 4.57
CA ILE A 199 -16.29 8.38 4.75
C ILE A 199 -15.96 9.79 5.26
N THR A 200 -15.05 9.89 6.25
CA THR A 200 -14.64 11.18 6.82
C THR A 200 -14.10 12.12 5.74
N PHE A 201 -13.25 11.61 4.84
CA PHE A 201 -12.68 12.36 3.71
C PHE A 201 -13.62 12.52 2.50
N GLY A 202 -14.83 11.98 2.57
CA GLY A 202 -15.87 12.14 1.53
C GLY A 202 -15.73 11.19 0.35
N LEU A 203 -14.93 10.14 0.46
CA LEU A 203 -14.80 9.08 -0.54
C LEU A 203 -15.88 8.02 -0.34
N LEU A 204 -17.15 8.40 -0.53
CA LEU A 204 -18.31 7.56 -0.18
C LEU A 204 -18.41 6.32 -1.07
N ASP A 205 -18.25 6.48 -2.39
CA ASP A 205 -18.23 5.35 -3.34
C ASP A 205 -17.06 4.39 -3.04
N THR A 206 -15.88 4.94 -2.74
CA THR A 206 -14.71 4.15 -2.35
C THR A 206 -14.96 3.40 -1.03
N ALA A 207 -15.64 4.01 -0.05
CA ALA A 207 -15.97 3.34 1.20
C ALA A 207 -16.90 2.14 0.98
N LEU A 208 -17.89 2.25 0.11
CA LEU A 208 -18.76 1.11 -0.24
C LEU A 208 -17.99 0.01 -0.97
N GLN A 209 -17.12 0.37 -1.91
CA GLN A 209 -16.28 -0.60 -2.64
C GLN A 209 -15.27 -1.29 -1.72
N LEU A 210 -14.72 -0.59 -0.73
CA LEU A 210 -13.87 -1.18 0.31
C LEU A 210 -14.67 -2.15 1.21
N LEU A 211 -15.89 -1.77 1.62
CA LEU A 211 -16.74 -2.64 2.42
C LEU A 211 -17.06 -3.93 1.66
N GLU A 212 -17.47 -3.80 0.39
CA GLU A 212 -17.73 -4.93 -0.48
C GLU A 212 -16.47 -5.81 -0.63
N LEU A 213 -15.29 -5.22 -0.86
CA LEU A 213 -14.03 -5.95 -0.93
C LEU A 213 -13.77 -6.77 0.34
N PHE A 214 -13.97 -6.18 1.52
CA PHE A 214 -13.74 -6.86 2.79
C PHE A 214 -14.74 -7.98 3.06
N ILE A 215 -16.02 -7.81 2.69
CA ILE A 215 -17.03 -8.86 2.79
C ILE A 215 -16.71 -9.99 1.80
N LYS A 216 -16.47 -9.63 0.54
CA LYS A 216 -16.20 -10.57 -0.56
C LYS A 216 -15.08 -11.55 -0.25
N PHE A 217 -14.00 -11.07 0.38
CA PHE A 217 -12.85 -11.89 0.76
C PHE A 217 -12.87 -12.35 2.22
N LYS A 218 -14.02 -12.26 2.89
CA LYS A 218 -14.22 -12.71 4.29
C LYS A 218 -13.22 -12.10 5.28
N VAL A 219 -12.72 -10.90 4.98
CA VAL A 219 -11.87 -10.11 5.88
C VAL A 219 -12.69 -9.57 7.06
N THR A 220 -13.97 -9.30 6.80
CA THR A 220 -14.96 -8.99 7.82
C THR A 220 -16.22 -9.81 7.58
N SER A 221 -16.90 -10.22 8.64
CA SER A 221 -18.20 -10.89 8.57
C SER A 221 -19.29 -9.92 9.04
N VAL A 222 -20.30 -9.72 8.21
CA VAL A 222 -21.44 -8.85 8.50
C VAL A 222 -22.71 -9.68 8.38
N SER A 223 -23.22 -10.17 9.50
CA SER A 223 -24.37 -11.08 9.54
C SER A 223 -25.72 -10.41 9.26
N SER A 224 -25.82 -9.09 9.42
CA SER A 224 -27.04 -8.32 9.15
C SER A 224 -26.74 -6.83 9.02
N ILE A 225 -27.74 -6.08 8.53
CA ILE A 225 -27.71 -4.60 8.51
C ILE A 225 -27.65 -3.98 9.92
N HIS A 226 -27.96 -4.75 10.97
CA HIS A 226 -27.89 -4.32 12.37
C HIS A 226 -26.53 -4.63 13.02
N ALA A 227 -25.57 -5.18 12.28
CA ALA A 227 -24.23 -5.42 12.80
C ALA A 227 -23.56 -4.11 13.27
N PRO A 228 -22.75 -4.13 14.35
CA PRO A 228 -22.16 -2.92 14.93
C PRO A 228 -21.40 -2.05 13.92
N LEU A 229 -20.65 -2.68 13.01
CA LEU A 229 -19.94 -1.99 11.92
C LEU A 229 -20.91 -1.20 11.05
N ILE A 230 -22.01 -1.83 10.60
CA ILE A 230 -22.97 -1.21 9.69
C ILE A 230 -23.71 -0.08 10.37
N VAL A 231 -24.17 -0.26 11.61
CA VAL A 231 -24.83 0.79 12.41
C VAL A 231 -23.92 2.02 12.56
N LYS A 232 -22.63 1.79 12.86
CA LYS A 232 -21.63 2.86 12.95
C LYS A 232 -21.48 3.59 11.62
N LEU A 233 -21.30 2.88 10.50
CA LEU A 233 -21.14 3.47 9.17
C LEU A 233 -22.41 4.22 8.73
N THR A 234 -23.61 3.69 9.01
CA THR A 234 -24.89 4.36 8.75
C THR A 234 -24.93 5.73 9.42
N SER A 235 -24.60 5.80 10.73
CA SER A 235 -24.58 7.06 11.47
C SER A 235 -23.57 8.08 10.90
N MET A 236 -22.49 7.61 10.28
CA MET A 236 -21.49 8.46 9.63
C MET A 236 -21.94 8.92 8.24
N LEU A 237 -22.56 8.03 7.46
CA LEU A 237 -23.06 8.33 6.11
C LEU A 237 -24.22 9.32 6.16
N GLN A 238 -25.16 9.19 7.09
CA GLN A 238 -26.29 10.11 7.26
C GLN A 238 -25.87 11.56 7.53
N LYS A 239 -24.66 11.77 8.09
CA LYS A 239 -24.09 13.11 8.29
C LYS A 239 -23.52 13.72 7.00
N LYS A 240 -23.50 12.98 5.89
CA LYS A 240 -22.95 13.41 4.59
C LYS A 240 -24.08 13.81 3.63
N LYS A 241 -23.75 14.66 2.67
CA LYS A 241 -24.66 15.04 1.59
C LYS A 241 -25.04 13.81 0.78
N ARG A 242 -26.35 13.58 0.57
CA ARG A 242 -26.91 12.37 -0.06
C ARG A 242 -26.61 11.07 0.71
N GLY A 243 -26.36 11.17 2.01
CA GLY A 243 -26.03 10.06 2.89
C GLY A 243 -27.00 8.88 2.80
N ASP A 244 -28.30 9.15 2.76
CA ASP A 244 -29.34 8.11 2.74
C ASP A 244 -29.22 7.17 1.54
N SER A 245 -28.91 7.70 0.36
CA SER A 245 -28.68 6.88 -0.84
C SER A 245 -27.46 5.97 -0.72
N TYR A 246 -26.43 6.40 0.01
CA TYR A 246 -25.26 5.54 0.29
C TYR A 246 -25.56 4.51 1.38
N VAL A 247 -26.43 4.81 2.34
CA VAL A 247 -26.91 3.84 3.34
C VAL A 247 -27.72 2.74 2.67
N GLU A 248 -28.64 3.10 1.76
CA GLU A 248 -29.42 2.13 0.97
C GLU A 248 -28.49 1.20 0.18
N GLN A 249 -27.53 1.76 -0.56
CA GLN A 249 -26.54 0.96 -1.30
C GLN A 249 -25.71 0.05 -0.39
N MET A 250 -25.30 0.55 0.79
CA MET A 250 -24.58 -0.25 1.77
C MET A 250 -25.40 -1.45 2.26
N HIS A 251 -26.67 -1.23 2.58
CA HIS A 251 -27.57 -2.32 3.01
C HIS A 251 -27.77 -3.34 1.88
N MET A 252 -27.94 -2.88 0.63
CA MET A 252 -28.01 -3.78 -0.53
C MET A 252 -26.77 -4.66 -0.68
N ILE A 253 -25.57 -4.12 -0.47
CA ILE A 253 -24.33 -4.91 -0.49
C ILE A 253 -24.37 -5.99 0.60
N VAL A 254 -24.71 -5.63 1.83
CA VAL A 254 -24.75 -6.58 2.95
C VAL A 254 -25.77 -7.69 2.70
N GLU A 255 -26.97 -7.34 2.25
CA GLU A 255 -28.03 -8.31 1.94
C GLU A 255 -27.67 -9.23 0.78
N ALA A 256 -27.03 -8.71 -0.27
CA ALA A 256 -26.59 -9.51 -1.42
C ALA A 256 -25.66 -10.66 -0.98
N TYR A 257 -24.62 -10.37 -0.19
CA TYR A 257 -23.67 -11.38 0.26
C TYR A 257 -24.23 -12.31 1.34
N ASN A 258 -25.25 -11.90 2.09
CA ASN A 258 -25.96 -12.78 3.03
C ASN A 258 -26.90 -13.77 2.31
N ASN A 259 -27.52 -13.33 1.20
CA ASN A 259 -28.46 -14.16 0.44
C ASN A 259 -27.78 -15.08 -0.57
N ASP A 260 -26.61 -14.71 -1.09
CA ASP A 260 -25.89 -15.47 -2.11
C ASP A 260 -24.43 -15.76 -1.72
N PRO A 261 -24.15 -16.93 -1.11
CA PRO A 261 -22.79 -17.36 -0.80
C PRO A 261 -21.89 -17.58 -2.03
N SER A 262 -22.41 -17.58 -3.25
CA SER A 262 -21.58 -17.71 -4.46
C SER A 262 -20.81 -16.43 -4.80
N LEU A 263 -21.20 -15.29 -4.22
CA LEU A 263 -20.55 -13.99 -4.43
C LEU A 263 -19.18 -13.86 -3.75
N PHE A 264 -18.87 -14.72 -2.76
CA PHE A 264 -17.58 -14.70 -2.07
C PHE A 264 -16.45 -15.03 -3.05
N GLY A 265 -15.38 -14.22 -3.02
CA GLY A 265 -14.25 -14.36 -3.91
C GLY A 265 -13.45 -15.64 -3.65
N SER A 266 -12.93 -16.24 -4.72
CA SER A 266 -11.87 -17.25 -4.64
C SER A 266 -10.50 -16.59 -4.44
N ASN A 267 -9.49 -17.37 -4.02
CA ASN A 267 -8.20 -17.01 -3.40
C ASN A 267 -7.29 -15.93 -4.06
N TYR A 268 -7.74 -15.15 -5.05
CA TYR A 268 -6.97 -14.08 -5.70
C TYR A 268 -7.77 -12.79 -5.86
N VAL A 269 -7.23 -11.69 -5.33
CA VAL A 269 -7.77 -10.34 -5.58
C VAL A 269 -7.10 -9.79 -6.84
N VAL A 270 -7.83 -9.78 -7.96
CA VAL A 270 -7.44 -8.97 -9.12
C VAL A 270 -8.45 -7.84 -9.20
N TYR A 271 -8.06 -6.62 -8.81
CA TYR A 271 -8.86 -5.44 -9.10
C TYR A 271 -8.74 -5.15 -10.60
N ARG A 272 -9.65 -5.73 -11.39
CA ARG A 272 -9.85 -5.36 -12.79
C ARG A 272 -11.16 -4.59 -12.86
N ARG A 273 -11.07 -3.34 -13.31
CA ARG A 273 -12.18 -2.42 -13.58
C ARG A 273 -13.23 -3.09 -14.49
N GLU A 274 -14.31 -3.61 -13.94
CA GLU A 274 -15.54 -3.78 -14.71
C GLU A 274 -16.35 -2.48 -14.57
N GLY A 275 -16.45 -1.73 -15.68
CA GLY A 275 -17.22 -0.49 -15.73
C GLY A 275 -18.72 -0.72 -15.51
N PRO A 276 -19.49 0.35 -15.27
CA PRO A 276 -20.91 0.24 -14.93
C PRO A 276 -21.71 -0.16 -16.17
N ASN A 277 -22.13 -1.42 -16.26
CA ASN A 277 -23.12 -1.86 -17.25
C ASN A 277 -24.53 -1.84 -16.64
N TYR A 278 -25.12 -0.65 -16.62
CA TYR A 278 -26.56 -0.52 -16.77
C TYR A 278 -26.93 -0.89 -18.21
N ARG A 279 -27.42 -2.12 -18.47
CA ARG A 279 -28.48 -2.40 -19.47
C ARG A 279 -28.92 -3.89 -19.46
N LYS A 280 -30.16 -4.08 -19.03
CA LYS A 280 -31.26 -4.84 -19.66
C LYS A 280 -30.94 -6.16 -20.39
N GLY A 281 -31.52 -7.25 -19.86
CA GLY A 281 -32.55 -8.01 -20.57
C GLY A 281 -32.15 -8.96 -21.71
N TYR A 282 -32.32 -10.26 -21.43
CA TYR A 282 -32.79 -11.33 -22.33
C TYR A 282 -32.00 -11.72 -23.61
N ASN A 283 -31.76 -13.04 -23.65
CA ASN A 283 -31.60 -13.97 -24.79
C ASN A 283 -30.30 -13.98 -25.62
N GLY A 284 -29.53 -15.05 -25.41
CA GLY A 284 -29.61 -16.17 -26.37
C GLY A 284 -28.43 -16.36 -27.32
N HIS A 285 -27.93 -17.61 -27.31
CA HIS A 285 -27.21 -18.33 -28.36
C HIS A 285 -25.67 -18.32 -28.36
N SER A 286 -25.17 -19.54 -28.12
CA SER A 286 -23.84 -20.05 -28.40
C SER A 286 -23.37 -19.78 -29.83
N ARG A 287 -22.04 -19.67 -30.02
CA ARG A 287 -21.28 -20.65 -30.83
C ARG A 287 -19.77 -20.43 -30.75
N ARG A 288 -19.07 -21.57 -30.62
CA ARG A 288 -17.62 -21.78 -30.84
C ARG A 288 -17.20 -21.47 -32.28
N ARG A 289 -15.92 -21.08 -32.46
CA ARG A 289 -14.97 -21.50 -33.53
C ARG A 289 -13.61 -20.83 -33.22
N THR A 290 -12.61 -21.53 -32.67
CA THR A 290 -11.52 -22.31 -33.32
C THR A 290 -10.68 -21.59 -34.38
N ALA A 291 -9.37 -21.56 -34.08
CA ALA A 291 -8.22 -21.85 -34.94
C ALA A 291 -7.44 -20.70 -35.63
N ALA A 292 -6.17 -20.59 -35.18
CA ALA A 292 -4.93 -20.63 -35.95
C ALA A 292 -4.51 -19.45 -36.85
N ALA A 293 -3.37 -18.85 -36.50
CA ALA A 293 -2.22 -18.72 -37.40
C ALA A 293 -0.93 -18.46 -36.59
N LYS A 294 0.09 -19.28 -36.85
CA LYS A 294 1.50 -19.14 -36.42
C LYS A 294 2.31 -18.44 -37.53
N HIS A 295 3.54 -18.05 -37.17
CA HIS A 295 4.67 -17.57 -37.99
C HIS A 295 4.60 -16.07 -38.33
N GLU A 296 5.67 -15.27 -38.26
CA GLU A 296 7.08 -15.59 -38.44
C GLU A 296 8.03 -14.50 -37.88
N TYR A 297 9.29 -14.89 -37.75
CA TYR A 297 10.50 -14.14 -37.40
C TYR A 297 10.68 -12.76 -38.08
N ALA A 298 11.31 -11.82 -37.37
CA ALA A 298 12.65 -11.28 -37.71
C ALA A 298 12.90 -9.94 -37.00
N GLY A 299 14.05 -9.85 -36.32
CA GLY A 299 14.43 -8.68 -35.54
C GLY A 299 14.89 -7.47 -36.37
N ARG A 300 15.01 -6.33 -35.69
CA ARG A 300 16.06 -5.33 -35.94
C ARG A 300 16.26 -4.43 -34.72
N ARG A 301 17.53 -4.11 -34.53
CA ARG A 301 18.18 -3.36 -33.46
C ARG A 301 17.96 -1.84 -33.59
N ARG A 302 18.20 -1.14 -32.46
CA ARG A 302 18.65 0.27 -32.28
C ARG A 302 17.66 1.32 -32.82
N TRP A 303 17.28 2.35 -32.07
CA TRP A 303 18.07 3.24 -31.21
C TRP A 303 17.35 3.56 -29.90
#